data_AF-A0A4Y8C1P5-F1
#
_entry.id   AF-A0A4Y8C1P5-F1
#
_cell.length_a   1.000
_cell.length_b   1.000
_cell.length_c   1.000
_cell.angle_alpha   90.00
_cell.angle_beta   90.00
_cell.angle_gamma   90.00
#
_symmetry.space_group_name_H-M   'P 1'
#
loop_
_entity.id
_entity.type
_entity.pdbx_description
1 polymer ?
#
loop_
_entity_poly.entity_id
_entity_poly.type
_entity_poly.pdbx_seq_one_letter_code
_entity_poly.pdbx_strand_id
1 'polypeptide(L)' 'QIITLALRRANTGEIANILDYIPKNITLLPNTSGARNADEALRIARLSRELGCGELIKIEVISDSRYLLPDN' A
#
# COMPACT_ATOMS: atom_id res chain seq x y z
N GLN A 1 16.90 5.56 -1.34
CA GLN A 1 15.74 5.94 -2.17
C GLN A 1 14.57 5.07 -1.76
N ILE A 2 13.34 5.60 -1.78
CA ILE A 2 12.13 4.92 -1.31
C ILE A 2 11.04 5.08 -2.38
N ILE A 3 10.29 4.02 -2.67
CA ILE A 3 9.12 4.05 -3.56
C ILE A 3 7.90 3.63 -2.76
N THR A 4 6.82 4.41 -2.85
CA THR A 4 5.54 4.05 -2.25
C THR A 4 4.69 3.22 -3.19
N LEU A 5 3.97 2.24 -2.65
CA LEU A 5 3.07 1.36 -3.40
C LEU A 5 1.79 1.09 -2.59
N ALA A 6 0.69 0.84 -3.29
CA ALA A 6 -0.58 0.46 -2.69
C ALA A 6 -0.87 -1.01 -2.95
N LEU A 7 -1.36 -1.73 -1.94
CA LEU A 7 -1.87 -3.09 -2.13
C LEU A 7 -3.22 -3.06 -2.85
N ARG A 8 -3.36 -3.93 -3.86
CA ARG A 8 -4.60 -4.15 -4.59
C ARG A 8 -4.85 -5.64 -4.73
N ARG A 9 -6.12 -6.02 -4.96
CA ARG A 9 -6.46 -7.40 -5.29
C ARG A 9 -5.72 -7.80 -6.56
N ALA A 10 -5.07 -8.96 -6.52
CA ALA A 10 -4.47 -9.55 -7.71
C ALA A 10 -5.58 -9.91 -8.70
N ASN A 11 -5.40 -9.51 -9.96
CA ASN A 11 -6.23 -10.01 -11.05
C ASN A 11 -5.68 -11.36 -11.50
N THR A 12 -6.54 -12.30 -11.85
CA THR A 12 -6.18 -13.69 -12.22
C THR A 12 -5.70 -13.84 -13.68
N GLY A 13 -5.38 -12.73 -14.35
CA GLY A 13 -4.84 -12.73 -15.72
C GLY A 13 -3.35 -12.44 -15.76
N GLU A 14 -2.75 -12.55 -16.95
CA GLU A 14 -1.36 -12.14 -17.19
C GLU A 14 -1.23 -10.61 -17.15
N ILE A 15 -1.14 -10.05 -15.95
CA ILE A 15 -0.82 -8.64 -15.74
C ILE A 15 0.63 -8.56 -15.25
N ALA A 16 1.43 -7.72 -15.90
CA ALA A 16 2.80 -7.46 -15.50
C ALA A 16 2.87 -7.01 -14.02
N ASN A 17 3.80 -7.59 -13.26
CA ASN A 17 4.00 -7.21 -11.86
C ASN A 17 4.93 -5.99 -11.80
N ILE A 18 4.46 -4.90 -11.19
CA ILE A 18 5.25 -3.67 -11.07
C ILE A 18 6.58 -3.90 -10.33
N LEU A 19 6.64 -4.89 -9.44
CA LEU A 19 7.85 -5.24 -8.68
C LEU A 19 9.00 -5.75 -9.57
N ASP A 20 8.71 -6.20 -10.79
CA ASP A 20 9.72 -6.66 -11.75
C ASP A 20 10.51 -5.50 -12.35
N TYR A 21 9.98 -4.27 -12.27
CA TYR A 21 10.58 -3.06 -12.82
C TYR A 21 11.25 -2.18 -11.75
N ILE A 22 11.17 -2.57 -10.47
CA ILE A 22 11.77 -1.83 -9.36
C ILE A 22 13.15 -2.44 -9.02
N PRO A 23 14.24 -1.65 -9.01
CA PRO A 23 15.55 -2.14 -8.62
C PRO A 23 15.54 -2.72 -7.19
N LYS A 24 16.21 -3.86 -6.99
CA LYS A 24 16.17 -4.61 -5.72
C LYS A 24 16.78 -3.87 -4.51
N ASN A 25 17.57 -2.82 -4.76
CA ASN A 25 18.17 -1.99 -3.72
C ASN A 25 17.25 -0.82 -3.26
N ILE A 26 16.02 -0.73 -3.79
CA ILE A 26 15.06 0.29 -3.38
C ILE A 26 14.23 -0.22 -2.21
N THR A 27 14.08 0.61 -1.18
CA THR A 27 13.14 0.35 -0.09
C THR A 27 11.71 0.55 -0.59
N LEU A 28 10.91 -0.49 -0.50
CA LEU A 28 9.46 -0.42 -0.71
C LEU A 28 8.80 0.18 0.54
N LEU A 29 7.93 1.17 0.34
CA LEU A 29 7.13 1.78 1.40
C LEU A 29 5.64 1.55 1.10
N PRO A 30 5.07 0.43 1.55
CA PRO A 30 3.64 0.20 1.38
C PRO A 30 2.83 1.33 2.03
N ASN A 31 1.69 1.67 1.44
CA ASN A 31 0.74 2.61 2.00
C ASN A 31 -0.63 1.95 2.22
N THR A 32 -1.45 2.58 3.06
CA THR A 32 -2.82 2.10 3.36
C THR A 32 -3.89 2.74 2.48
N SER A 33 -3.54 3.19 1.26
CA SER A 33 -4.47 3.82 0.34
C SER A 33 -5.71 2.95 0.11
N GLY A 34 -6.89 3.57 0.23
CA GLY A 34 -8.18 2.89 0.16
C GLY A 34 -8.76 2.48 1.52
N ALA A 35 -8.01 2.64 2.62
CA ALA A 35 -8.58 2.55 3.96
C ALA A 35 -9.42 3.78 4.30
N ARG A 36 -10.64 3.55 4.79
CA ARG A 36 -11.57 4.59 5.26
C ARG A 36 -11.61 4.74 6.77
N ASN A 37 -10.99 3.81 7.50
CA ASN A 37 -10.94 3.79 8.95
C ASN A 37 -9.65 3.10 9.42
N ALA A 38 -9.38 3.19 10.73
CA ALA A 38 -8.20 2.61 11.35
C ALA A 38 -8.11 1.08 11.19
N ASP A 39 -9.23 0.37 11.27
CA ASP A 39 -9.26 -1.09 11.13
C ASP A 39 -8.85 -1.55 9.73
N GLU A 40 -9.31 -0.83 8.70
CA GLU A 40 -8.90 -1.06 7.32
C GLU A 40 -7.41 -0.75 7.10
N ALA A 41 -6.91 0.36 7.66
CA ALA A 41 -5.49 0.70 7.56
C ALA A 41 -4.62 -0.37 8.24
N LEU A 42 -5.02 -0.83 9.43
CA LEU A 42 -4.33 -1.88 10.16
C LEU A 42 -4.34 -3.21 9.38
N ARG A 43 -5.46 -3.53 8.72
CA ARG A 43 -5.55 -4.71 7.85
C ARG A 43 -4.57 -4.63 6.68
N ILE A 44 -4.51 -3.49 5.98
CA ILE A 44 -3.59 -3.30 4.85
C ILE A 44 -2.13 -3.33 5.32
N ALA A 45 -1.82 -2.70 6.45
CA ALA A 45 -0.47 -2.71 7.02
C ALA A 45 0.00 -4.14 7.37
N ARG A 46 -0.86 -4.93 8.02
CA ARG A 46 -0.57 -6.34 8.33
C ARG A 46 -0.34 -7.15 7.06
N LEU A 47 -1.22 -7.03 6.07
CA LEU A 47 -1.05 -7.71 4.78
C LEU A 47 0.27 -7.32 4.09
N SER A 48 0.64 -6.04 4.12
CA SER A 48 1.88 -5.55 3.52
C SER A 48 3.12 -6.19 4.16
N ARG A 49 3.09 -6.33 5.49
CA ARG A 49 4.16 -7.01 6.22
C ARG A 49 4.26 -8.49 5.86
N GLU A 50 3.13 -9.21 5.82
CA GLU A 50 3.11 -10.63 5.43
C GLU A 50 3.54 -10.87 3.97
N LEU A 51 3.37 -9.88 3.10
CA LEU A 51 3.87 -9.89 1.71
C LEU A 51 5.36 -9.54 1.58
N GLY A 52 6.07 -9.32 2.69
CA GLY A 52 7.51 -9.06 2.70
C GLY A 52 7.90 -7.64 2.27
N CYS A 53 6.99 -6.67 2.35
CA CYS A 53 7.28 -5.27 2.00
C CYS A 53 8.08 -4.51 3.09
N GLY A 54 8.43 -5.16 4.20
CA GLY A 54 9.21 -4.60 5.30
C GLY A 54 8.36 -4.07 6.47
N GLU A 55 9.02 -3.37 7.40
CA GLU A 55 8.44 -2.90 8.66
C GLU A 55 7.90 -1.46 8.61
N LEU A 56 8.15 -0.73 7.52
CA LEU A 56 7.68 0.65 7.35
C LEU A 56 6.33 0.67 6.64
N ILE A 57 5.45 1.56 7.09
CA ILE A 57 4.13 1.78 6.49
C ILE A 57 3.86 3.29 6.38
N LYS A 58 3.34 3.73 5.24
CA LYS A 58 2.79 5.08 5.07
C LYS A 58 1.30 5.03 5.40
N ILE A 59 0.93 5.57 6.56
CA ILE A 59 -0.47 5.63 6.98
C ILE A 59 -1.22 6.66 6.14
N GLU A 60 -2.31 6.19 5.55
CA GLU A 60 -3.31 6.95 4.80
C GLU A 60 -4.70 6.43 5.21
N VAL A 61 -5.50 7.27 5.86
CA VAL A 61 -6.90 6.96 6.21
C VAL A 61 -7.74 8.07 5.61
N ILE A 62 -8.52 7.74 4.58
CA ILE A 62 -9.23 8.72 3.75
C ILE A 62 -10.69 8.29 3.64
N SER A 63 -11.57 9.00 4.32
CA SER A 63 -13.02 8.74 4.30
C SER A 63 -13.70 9.30 3.05
N ASP A 64 -13.23 10.46 2.55
CA ASP A 64 -13.73 11.12 1.35
C ASP A 64 -12.80 10.97 0.14
N SER A 65 -13.28 10.27 -0.89
CA SER A 65 -12.57 10.08 -2.15
C SER A 65 -12.55 11.29 -3.08
N ARG A 66 -13.32 12.36 -2.79
CA ARG A 66 -13.35 13.57 -3.62
C ARG A 66 -12.14 14.46 -3.35
N TYR A 67 -11.86 14.76 -2.08
CA TYR A 67 -10.78 15.67 -1.70
C TYR A 67 -9.54 14.96 -1.18
N LEU A 68 -9.63 13.65 -0.88
CA LEU A 68 -8.51 12.83 -0.39
C LEU A 68 -7.84 13.37 0.89
N LEU A 69 -8.58 14.19 1.66
CA LEU A 69 -8.11 14.67 2.95
C LEU A 69 -8.12 13.51 3.96
N PRO A 70 -7.10 13.45 4.84
CA PRO A 70 -7.07 12.44 5.88
C PRO A 70 -8.23 12.64 6.88
N ASP A 71 -8.65 11.55 7.49
CA ASP A 71 -9.53 11.59 8.66
C ASP A 71 -8.76 12.16 9.87
N ASN A 72 -9.36 13.11 10.58
CA ASN A 72 -8.73 13.87 11.68
C ASN A 72 -9.07 13.29 13.06
#